data_AF-A0A967P8Y4-F1
#
_entry.id   AF-A0A967P8Y4-F1
#
_cell.length_a   1.000
_cell.length_b   1.000
_cell.length_c   1.000
_cell.angle_alpha   90.00
_cell.angle_beta   90.00
_cell.angle_gamma   90.00
#
_symmetry.space_group_name_H-M   'P 1'
#
loop_
_entity.id
_entity.type
_entity.pdbx_description
1 polymer ?
#
loop_
_entity_poly.entity_id
_entity_poly.type
_entity_poly.pdbx_seq_one_letter_code
_entity_poly.pdbx_strand_id
1 'polypeptide(L)' 'MSTKKGGGSSKNGRDSAGRRLGVKKFGGQEVIAGNIIVRQRGTRFHP' A
#
# COMPACT_ATOMS: atom_id res chain seq x y z
N MET A 1 -13.65 16.16 46.04
CA MET A 1 -13.90 15.95 44.59
C MET A 1 -12.57 15.63 43.93
N SER A 2 -12.27 14.34 43.76
CA SER A 2 -10.99 13.83 43.29
C SER A 2 -11.01 13.54 41.78
N THR A 3 -9.79 13.55 41.24
CA THR A 3 -9.31 12.97 39.98
C THR A 3 -9.74 13.64 38.67
N LYS A 4 -8.73 14.27 38.05
CA LYS A 4 -8.70 14.88 36.72
C LYS A 4 -9.40 13.98 35.69
N LYS A 5 -10.16 14.61 34.79
CA LYS A 5 -10.73 14.02 33.57
C LYS A 5 -9.62 13.26 32.84
N GLY A 6 -9.63 11.93 32.91
CA GLY A 6 -8.63 11.08 32.28
C GLY A 6 -8.77 11.19 30.77
N GLY A 7 -8.02 12.12 30.17
CA GLY A 7 -7.90 12.25 28.72
C GLY A 7 -7.20 11.02 28.15
N GLY A 8 -7.97 10.02 27.73
CA GLY A 8 -7.46 8.92 26.94
C GLY A 8 -7.04 9.45 25.58
N SER A 9 -5.74 9.70 25.40
CA SER A 9 -5.18 10.03 24.09
C SER A 9 -5.23 8.80 23.19
N SER A 10 -5.69 8.96 21.95
CA SER A 10 -5.74 7.89 20.94
C SER A 10 -4.36 7.28 20.74
N LYS A 11 -4.18 6.03 21.15
CA LYS A 11 -2.91 5.28 21.03
C LYS A 11 -2.67 4.69 19.62
N ASN A 12 -3.60 4.90 18.70
CA ASN A 12 -3.59 4.27 17.37
C ASN A 12 -3.54 5.35 16.28
N GLY A 13 -2.35 5.60 15.73
CA GLY A 13 -2.12 6.56 14.64
C GLY A 13 -0.96 6.16 13.71
N ARG A 14 -0.55 4.89 13.74
CA ARG A 14 0.53 4.38 12.88
C ARG A 14 -0.09 3.69 11.67
N ASP A 15 0.19 4.23 10.49
CA ASP A 15 -0.06 3.56 9.21
C ASP A 15 1.22 3.58 8.37
N SER A 16 1.37 2.59 7.50
CA SER A 16 2.46 2.53 6.54
C SER A 16 2.06 3.23 5.25
N ALA A 17 2.99 3.95 4.63
CA ALA A 17 2.72 4.53 3.32
C ALA A 17 2.32 3.46 2.28
N GLY A 18 1.32 3.77 1.47
CA GLY A 18 0.86 2.90 0.39
C GLY A 18 1.98 2.56 -0.61
N ARG A 19 2.17 1.27 -0.86
CA ARG A 19 3.25 0.75 -1.73
C ARG A 19 2.96 0.89 -3.24
N ARG A 20 1.77 1.38 -3.62
CA ARG A 20 1.32 1.59 -5.01
C ARG A 20 1.50 0.33 -5.88
N LEU A 21 1.10 -0.81 -5.32
CA LEU A 21 1.05 -2.10 -6.01
C LEU A 21 0.03 -2.07 -7.17
N GLY A 22 -0.03 -3.14 -7.95
CA GLY A 22 -0.97 -3.32 -9.04
C GLY A 22 -0.32 -3.33 -10.42
N VAL A 23 -1.18 -3.50 -11.42
CA VAL A 23 -0.82 -3.53 -12.84
C VAL A 23 -0.37 -2.13 -13.28
N LYS A 24 0.68 -2.09 -14.09
CA LYS A 24 1.29 -0.88 -14.64
C LYS A 24 1.11 -0.81 -16.15
N LYS A 25 1.05 -1.96 -16.81
CA LYS A 25 0.71 -2.08 -18.23
C LYS A 25 -0.37 -3.13 -18.40
N PHE A 26 -1.46 -2.76 -19.07
CA PHE A 26 -2.58 -3.65 -19.38
C PHE A 26 -2.40 -4.29 -20.76
N GLY A 27 -3.21 -5.31 -21.06
CA GLY A 27 -3.20 -5.97 -22.36
C GLY A 27 -3.47 -4.98 -23.50
N GLY A 28 -2.71 -5.10 -24.59
CA GLY A 28 -2.81 -4.20 -25.75
C GLY A 28 -2.05 -2.88 -25.64
N GLN A 29 -1.36 -2.63 -24.53
CA GLN A 29 -0.48 -1.46 -24.41
C GLN A 29 0.92 -1.78 -24.91
N GLU A 30 1.52 -0.85 -25.66
CA GLU A 30 2.91 -0.97 -26.09
C GLU A 30 3.87 -0.92 -24.89
N VAL A 31 4.86 -1.80 -24.94
CA VAL A 31 5.94 -1.91 -23.95
C VAL A 31 7.28 -2.01 -24.66
N ILE A 32 8.28 -1.33 -24.08
CA ILE A 32 9.67 -1.52 -24.42
C ILE A 32 10.32 -2.45 -23.39
N ALA A 33 11.47 -3.03 -23.75
CA ALA A 33 12.26 -3.82 -22.81
C ALA A 33 12.58 -2.99 -21.56
N GLY A 34 12.40 -3.59 -20.38
CA GLY A 34 12.61 -2.93 -19.09
C GLY A 34 11.37 -2.27 -18.47
N ASN A 35 10.24 -2.18 -19.18
CA ASN A 35 9.00 -1.71 -18.59
C ASN A 35 8.46 -2.69 -17.53
N ILE A 36 7.98 -2.15 -16.41
CA ILE A 36 7.30 -2.93 -15.38
C ILE A 36 5.86 -3.20 -15.83
N ILE A 37 5.44 -4.46 -15.82
CA ILE A 37 4.05 -4.86 -16.16
C ILE A 37 3.16 -4.89 -14.90
N VAL A 38 3.66 -5.44 -13.79
CA VAL A 38 2.92 -5.52 -12.51
C VAL A 38 3.85 -5.36 -11.32
N ARG A 39 3.38 -4.68 -10.26
CA ARG A 39 4.04 -4.65 -8.95
C ARG A 39 3.17 -5.39 -7.95
N GLN A 40 3.64 -6.54 -7.45
CA GLN A 40 2.85 -7.40 -6.58
C GLN A 40 3.61 -7.81 -5.32
N ARG A 41 2.87 -8.33 -4.33
CA ARG A 41 3.42 -9.05 -3.18
C ARG A 41 3.05 -10.51 -3.39
N GLY A 42 4.05 -11.39 -3.39
CA GLY A 42 3.90 -12.76 -3.88
C GLY A 42 3.66 -12.83 -5.38
N THR A 43 3.34 -14.01 -5.88
CA THR A 43 3.17 -14.31 -7.31
C THR A 43 1.69 -14.47 -7.65
N ARG A 44 0.95 -13.36 -7.81
CA ARG A 44 -0.45 -13.42 -8.28
C ARG A 44 -0.52 -13.60 -9.79
N PHE A 45 0.39 -12.93 -10.51
CA PHE A 45 0.69 -13.18 -11.91
C PHE A 45 2.04 -13.88 -11.99
N HIS A 46 2.10 -15.00 -12.70
CA HIS A 46 3.35 -15.70 -12.96
C HIS A 46 4.12 -15.01 -14.09
N PRO A 47 5.46 -14.94 -14.01
CA PRO A 47 6.30 -14.35 -15.03
C PRO A 47 6.25 -15.13 -16.34
#